data_AF-A0A1W1Y824-F1
#
_entry.id   AF-A0A1W1Y824-F1
#
_cell.length_a   1.000
_cell.length_b   1.000
_cell.length_c   1.000
_cell.angle_alpha   90.00
_cell.angle_beta   90.00
_cell.angle_gamma   90.00
#
_symmetry.space_group_name_H-M   'P 1'
#
loop_
_entity.id
_entity.type
_entity.pdbx_description
1 polymer ?
#
loop_
_entity_poly.entity_id
_entity_poly.type
_entity_poly.pdbx_seq_one_letter_code
_entity_poly.pdbx_strand_id
1 'polypeptide(L)'
;MTALHLVHCSPVADLKVTKAHAHAAFDCCLFFTGVEADLDDAEAICEGAYVTSIDGDHIHVLDVEWDYIAARGLDLDEQAERDIRKIFSQAWEAAEDRREMECEGDDRAFVRREFDPTDILRGDEEAFVDEDGKASWALQRIRAQTARRAGYTAVKDWDEQGDVYIVDFAERENELNAGWRYVGRYSEICG
;
A
#
# COMPACT_ATOMS: atom_id res chain seq x y z
N MET A 1 -17.88 -19.50 9.82
CA MET A 1 -16.72 -18.63 9.65
C MET A 1 -17.25 -17.34 9.08
N THR A 2 -17.04 -16.23 9.78
CA THR A 2 -17.31 -14.89 9.26
C THR A 2 -16.38 -14.62 8.07
N ALA A 3 -16.86 -13.89 7.08
CA ALA A 3 -16.05 -13.53 5.91
C ALA A 3 -15.09 -12.40 6.31
N LEU A 4 -13.91 -12.36 5.67
CA LEU A 4 -12.95 -11.27 5.83
C LEU A 4 -13.35 -10.15 4.86
N HIS A 5 -13.63 -8.97 5.40
CA HIS A 5 -14.05 -7.80 4.64
C HIS A 5 -12.92 -6.77 4.54
N LEU A 6 -12.71 -6.20 3.35
CA LEU A 6 -11.74 -5.14 3.14
C LEU A 6 -12.36 -3.78 3.47
N VAL A 7 -11.84 -3.11 4.50
CA VAL A 7 -12.44 -1.89 5.05
C VAL A 7 -11.49 -0.70 4.90
N HIS A 8 -12.01 0.43 4.42
CA HIS A 8 -11.26 1.66 4.15
C HIS A 8 -12.03 2.90 4.61
N CYS A 9 -11.34 3.82 5.28
CA CYS A 9 -11.87 5.15 5.57
C CYS A 9 -11.42 6.17 4.52
N SER A 10 -12.36 6.99 4.06
CA SER A 10 -12.14 8.05 3.08
C SER A 10 -12.76 9.37 3.54
N PRO A 11 -12.25 10.54 3.12
CA PRO A 11 -12.95 11.81 3.30
C PRO A 11 -14.19 11.97 2.40
N VAL A 12 -14.48 11.01 1.52
CA VAL A 12 -15.56 11.09 0.52
C VAL A 12 -16.63 10.03 0.75
N ALA A 13 -17.89 10.44 0.76
CA ALA A 13 -19.05 9.53 0.94
C ALA A 13 -19.42 8.72 -0.32
N ASP A 14 -19.25 9.28 -1.52
CA ASP A 14 -19.41 8.55 -2.80
C ASP A 14 -18.02 8.21 -3.36
N LEU A 15 -17.29 7.37 -2.62
CA LEU A 15 -15.92 6.99 -2.97
C LEU A 15 -15.89 6.29 -4.32
N LYS A 16 -15.10 6.84 -5.25
CA LYS A 16 -14.82 6.24 -6.56
C LYS A 16 -13.36 6.44 -6.92
N VAL A 17 -12.66 5.35 -7.16
CA VAL A 17 -11.29 5.38 -7.67
C VAL A 17 -11.34 5.51 -9.18
N THR A 18 -10.72 6.55 -9.71
CA THR A 18 -10.68 6.81 -11.16
C THR A 18 -9.24 6.94 -11.63
N LYS A 19 -8.99 6.73 -12.93
CA LYS A 19 -7.66 6.93 -13.54
C LYS A 19 -7.06 8.32 -13.29
N ALA A 20 -7.88 9.34 -13.02
CA ALA A 20 -7.40 10.67 -12.65
C ALA A 20 -6.68 10.69 -11.28
N HIS A 21 -6.91 9.68 -10.44
CA HIS A 21 -6.19 9.47 -9.18
C HIS A 21 -4.80 8.86 -9.38
N ALA A 22 -4.41 8.46 -10.60
CA ALA A 22 -3.05 8.01 -10.94
C ALA A 22 -1.94 9.08 -10.78
N HIS A 23 -2.25 10.21 -10.14
CA HIS A 23 -1.32 11.27 -9.76
C HIS A 23 -1.32 11.54 -8.24
N ALA A 24 -2.11 10.81 -7.45
CA ALA A 24 -2.01 10.79 -6.00
C ALA A 24 -0.77 10.00 -5.56
N ALA A 25 -0.36 10.13 -4.28
CA ALA A 25 0.87 9.50 -3.76
C ALA A 25 0.94 7.97 -3.97
N PHE A 26 -0.21 7.31 -4.18
CA PHE A 26 -0.34 5.87 -4.38
C PHE A 26 -0.96 5.48 -5.73
N ASP A 27 -1.02 6.41 -6.69
CA ASP A 27 -1.73 6.23 -7.96
C ASP A 27 -3.17 5.73 -7.76
N CYS A 28 -3.53 4.57 -8.33
CA CYS A 28 -4.83 3.93 -8.19
C CYS A 28 -4.87 2.90 -7.04
N CYS A 29 -3.89 2.89 -6.14
CA CYS A 29 -3.85 1.95 -5.02
C CYS A 29 -4.57 2.54 -3.78
N LEU A 30 -5.37 1.70 -3.13
CA LEU A 30 -5.97 1.99 -1.82
C LEU A 30 -5.57 0.94 -0.79
N PHE A 31 -5.52 1.37 0.46
CA PHE A 31 -5.15 0.56 1.62
C PHE A 31 -6.40 0.19 2.41
N PHE A 32 -6.42 -1.05 2.87
CA PHE A 32 -7.53 -1.64 3.60
C PHE A 32 -7.00 -2.43 4.78
N THR A 33 -7.80 -2.53 5.82
CA THR A 33 -7.70 -3.57 6.84
C THR A 33 -8.66 -4.70 6.51
N GLY A 34 -8.34 -5.90 7.00
CA GLY A 34 -9.25 -7.04 6.92
C GLY A 34 -10.04 -7.18 8.22
N VAL A 35 -11.37 -7.11 8.15
CA VAL A 35 -12.26 -7.23 9.31
C VAL A 35 -13.13 -8.48 9.18
N GLU A 36 -13.04 -9.39 10.16
CA GLU A 36 -13.88 -10.59 10.25
C GLU A 36 -15.15 -10.30 11.06
N ALA A 37 -16.14 -9.66 10.46
CA ALA A 37 -17.40 -9.29 11.10
C ALA A 37 -18.60 -9.57 10.19
N ASP A 38 -19.82 -9.46 10.73
CA ASP A 38 -21.01 -9.34 9.89
C ASP A 38 -21.04 -7.95 9.24
N LEU A 39 -21.45 -7.84 7.98
CA LEU A 39 -21.57 -6.56 7.28
C LEU A 39 -22.61 -5.62 7.91
N ASP A 40 -23.50 -6.17 8.73
CA ASP A 40 -24.50 -5.40 9.47
C ASP A 40 -24.00 -4.96 10.86
N ASP A 41 -22.82 -5.42 11.29
CA ASP A 41 -22.14 -4.99 12.53
C ASP A 41 -21.26 -3.76 12.25
N ALA A 42 -21.91 -2.61 12.14
CA ALA A 42 -21.24 -1.35 11.83
C ALA A 42 -20.17 -0.97 12.86
N GLU A 43 -20.33 -1.33 14.13
CA GLU A 43 -19.39 -1.02 15.21
C GLU A 43 -18.08 -1.81 15.02
N ALA A 44 -18.18 -3.12 14.80
CA ALA A 44 -17.00 -3.95 14.53
C ALA A 44 -16.26 -3.53 13.24
N ILE A 45 -17.00 -3.16 12.19
CA ILE A 45 -16.42 -2.65 10.94
C ILE A 45 -15.69 -1.32 11.18
N CYS A 46 -16.28 -0.43 11.98
CA CYS A 46 -15.71 0.87 12.29
C CYS A 46 -14.42 0.75 13.11
N GLU A 47 -14.41 -0.08 14.15
CA GLU A 47 -13.21 -0.33 14.97
C GLU A 47 -12.05 -0.93 14.17
N GLY A 48 -12.38 -1.76 13.19
CA GLY A 48 -11.40 -2.43 12.35
C GLY A 48 -11.00 -1.66 11.11
N ALA A 49 -11.56 -0.48 10.82
CA ALA A 49 -11.35 0.22 9.55
C ALA A 49 -9.93 0.79 9.39
N TYR A 50 -9.39 0.77 8.17
CA TYR A 50 -8.13 1.45 7.87
C TYR A 50 -8.33 2.96 7.87
N VAL A 51 -7.74 3.66 8.84
CA VAL A 51 -7.90 5.11 9.01
C VAL A 51 -6.65 5.84 8.54
N THR A 52 -6.75 6.63 7.48
CA THR A 52 -5.69 7.59 7.16
C THR A 52 -5.79 8.75 8.14
N SER A 53 -4.66 9.14 8.75
CA SER A 53 -4.54 10.15 9.82
C SER A 53 -5.05 11.56 9.49
N ILE A 54 -5.60 11.77 8.30
CA ILE A 54 -6.10 13.03 7.78
C ILE A 54 -7.48 12.73 7.16
N ASP A 55 -8.54 13.24 7.80
CA ASP A 55 -9.89 13.45 7.27
C ASP A 55 -10.73 12.23 6.84
N GLY A 56 -10.31 11.00 7.12
CA GLY A 56 -11.11 9.79 6.84
C GLY A 56 -12.33 9.65 7.77
N ASP A 57 -13.47 10.25 7.41
CA ASP A 57 -14.71 10.19 8.21
C ASP A 57 -15.77 9.26 7.60
N HIS A 58 -15.58 8.73 6.38
CA HIS A 58 -16.53 7.83 5.74
C HIS A 58 -15.97 6.42 5.63
N ILE A 59 -16.67 5.44 6.21
CA ILE A 59 -16.27 4.03 6.23
C ILE A 59 -16.89 3.31 5.03
N HIS A 60 -16.05 2.59 4.30
CA HIS A 60 -16.42 1.82 3.12
C HIS A 60 -15.92 0.39 3.24
N VAL A 61 -16.73 -0.55 2.77
CA VAL A 61 -16.34 -1.94 2.55
C VAL A 61 -16.24 -2.20 1.05
N LEU A 62 -15.16 -2.84 0.61
CA LEU A 62 -15.05 -3.36 -0.74
C LEU A 62 -15.62 -4.79 -0.78
N ASP A 63 -16.89 -4.90 -1.17
CA ASP A 63 -17.67 -6.14 -1.21
C ASP A 63 -17.62 -6.76 -2.62
N VAL A 64 -16.48 -7.35 -2.94
CA VAL A 64 -16.24 -8.14 -4.17
C VAL A 64 -15.71 -9.51 -3.81
N GLU A 65 -15.78 -10.48 -4.74
CA GLU A 65 -14.97 -11.68 -4.59
C GLU A 65 -13.50 -11.31 -4.77
N TRP A 66 -12.68 -11.59 -3.76
CA TRP A 66 -11.29 -11.18 -3.73
C TRP A 66 -10.38 -12.29 -3.22
N ASP A 67 -9.15 -12.23 -3.69
CA ASP A 67 -8.04 -13.08 -3.32
C ASP A 67 -6.80 -12.20 -3.06
N TYR A 68 -5.82 -12.76 -2.37
CA TYR A 68 -4.60 -12.02 -2.05
C TYR A 68 -3.37 -12.90 -2.08
N ILE A 69 -2.22 -12.24 -2.25
CA ILE A 69 -0.90 -12.80 -2.06
C ILE A 69 -0.16 -12.02 -1.00
N ALA A 70 0.62 -12.69 -0.14
CA ALA A 70 1.51 -11.99 0.78
C ALA A 70 2.67 -11.35 -0.01
N ALA A 71 3.14 -10.16 0.39
CA ALA A 71 4.25 -9.48 -0.27
C ALA A 71 5.49 -10.38 -0.45
N ARG A 72 5.82 -11.19 0.58
CA ARG A 72 6.90 -12.18 0.55
C ARG A 72 6.75 -13.27 -0.50
N GLY A 73 5.53 -13.53 -0.95
CA GLY A 73 5.21 -14.50 -1.99
C GLY A 73 5.25 -13.94 -3.40
N LEU A 74 5.46 -12.64 -3.57
CA LEU A 74 5.51 -12.03 -4.90
C LEU A 74 6.75 -12.50 -5.68
N ASP A 75 6.53 -12.75 -6.96
CA ASP A 75 7.59 -12.94 -7.93
C ASP A 75 7.88 -11.63 -8.64
N LEU A 76 9.17 -11.36 -8.84
CA LEU A 76 9.64 -10.17 -9.53
C LEU A 76 9.31 -10.26 -11.02
N ASP A 77 8.50 -9.33 -11.52
CA ASP A 77 8.28 -9.14 -12.95
C ASP A 77 9.15 -8.00 -13.52
N GLU A 78 9.25 -7.92 -14.85
CA GLU A 78 10.10 -6.93 -15.54
C GLU A 78 9.75 -5.47 -15.22
N GLN A 79 8.47 -5.18 -14.95
CA GLN A 79 8.01 -3.83 -14.65
C GLN A 79 8.35 -3.46 -13.20
N ALA A 80 8.11 -4.37 -12.26
CA ALA A 80 8.50 -4.23 -10.86
C ALA A 80 10.02 -4.05 -10.73
N GLU A 81 10.81 -4.85 -11.44
CA GLU A 81 12.27 -4.70 -11.45
C GLU A 81 12.69 -3.30 -11.92
N ARG A 82 12.10 -2.82 -13.03
CA ARG A 82 12.40 -1.51 -13.58
C ARG A 82 12.04 -0.39 -12.60
N ASP A 83 10.87 -0.46 -11.97
CA ASP A 83 10.38 0.58 -11.07
C ASP A 83 11.18 0.61 -9.75
N ILE A 84 11.52 -0.57 -9.21
CA ILE A 84 12.42 -0.70 -8.07
C ILE A 84 13.79 -0.11 -8.42
N ARG A 85 14.41 -0.52 -9.53
CA ARG A 85 15.72 0.03 -9.93
C ARG A 85 15.69 1.54 -10.10
N LYS A 86 14.60 2.12 -10.59
CA LYS A 86 14.44 3.58 -10.73
C LYS A 86 14.35 4.29 -9.38
N ILE A 87 13.56 3.77 -8.44
CA ILE A 87 13.47 4.34 -7.09
C ILE A 87 14.84 4.30 -6.41
N PHE A 88 15.54 3.18 -6.56
CA PHE A 88 16.84 2.98 -5.93
C PHE A 88 17.96 3.75 -6.59
N SER A 89 17.96 3.91 -7.92
CA SER A 89 18.95 4.78 -8.57
C SER A 89 18.81 6.22 -8.09
N GLN A 90 17.58 6.71 -7.95
CA GLN A 90 17.29 8.06 -7.46
C GLN A 90 17.64 8.22 -5.98
N ALA A 91 17.28 7.25 -5.14
CA ALA A 91 17.62 7.28 -3.72
C ALA A 91 19.14 7.18 -3.49
N TRP A 92 19.84 6.41 -4.32
CA TRP A 92 21.29 6.27 -4.27
C TRP A 92 22.01 7.53 -4.71
N GLU A 93 21.62 8.14 -5.83
CA GLU A 93 22.14 9.44 -6.27
C GLU A 93 21.97 10.51 -5.18
N ALA A 94 20.78 10.59 -4.56
CA ALA A 94 20.52 11.52 -3.47
C ALA A 94 21.37 11.23 -2.21
N ALA A 95 21.67 9.96 -1.93
CA ALA A 95 22.53 9.57 -0.82
C ALA A 95 24.03 9.82 -1.11
N GLU A 96 24.47 9.68 -2.37
CA GLU A 96 25.83 10.06 -2.79
C GLU A 96 26.03 11.58 -2.73
N ASP A 97 25.07 12.38 -3.19
CA ASP A 97 25.11 13.84 -3.09
C ASP A 97 25.15 14.31 -1.62
N ARG A 98 24.39 13.66 -0.73
CA ARG A 98 24.41 13.94 0.72
C ARG A 98 25.73 13.49 1.37
N ARG A 99 26.33 12.38 0.90
CA ARG A 99 27.64 11.88 1.34
C ARG A 99 28.79 12.79 0.93
N GLU A 100 28.77 13.37 -0.27
CA GLU A 100 29.81 14.32 -0.69
C GLU A 100 29.81 15.57 0.21
N MET A 101 28.65 15.90 0.80
CA MET A 101 28.48 16.96 1.79
C MET A 101 28.96 16.58 3.21
N GLU A 102 28.83 15.31 3.61
CA GLU A 102 29.18 14.82 4.96
C GLU A 102 30.58 14.18 5.08
N CYS A 103 31.21 13.81 3.97
CA CYS A 103 32.53 13.18 3.93
C CYS A 103 33.73 14.15 3.90
N GLU A 104 33.57 15.40 4.34
CA GLU A 104 34.69 16.15 4.91
C GLU A 104 35.05 15.56 6.30
N GLY A 105 35.57 14.31 6.36
CA GLY A 105 36.40 13.89 7.48
C GLY A 105 36.24 12.52 8.16
N ASP A 106 35.58 11.50 7.61
CA ASP A 106 35.62 10.16 8.26
C ASP A 106 35.63 8.98 7.25
N ASP A 107 36.70 8.19 7.29
CA ASP A 107 37.00 7.03 6.43
C ASP A 107 36.14 5.80 6.76
N ARG A 108 34.82 5.87 6.51
CA ARG A 108 33.95 4.68 6.58
C ARG A 108 33.74 4.11 5.19
N ALA A 109 34.49 3.06 4.87
CA ALA A 109 34.26 2.23 3.68
C ALA A 109 32.89 1.55 3.79
N PHE A 110 31.86 2.15 3.19
CA PHE A 110 30.57 1.52 3.02
C PHE A 110 30.68 0.45 1.93
N VAL A 111 30.46 -0.80 2.31
CA VAL A 111 30.37 -1.91 1.38
C VAL A 111 29.17 -1.65 0.47
N ARG A 112 29.42 -1.51 -0.83
CA ARG A 112 28.40 -1.53 -1.89
C ARG A 112 27.73 -2.90 -1.85
N ARG A 113 26.71 -3.06 -1.02
CA ARG A 113 25.87 -4.25 -1.05
C ARG A 113 25.08 -4.17 -2.34
N GLU A 114 25.30 -5.14 -3.21
CA GLU A 114 24.54 -5.28 -4.46
C GLU A 114 23.09 -5.55 -4.05
N PHE A 115 22.16 -4.68 -4.46
CA PHE A 115 20.76 -4.81 -4.10
C PHE A 115 20.09 -5.85 -5.01
N ASP A 116 19.29 -6.74 -4.43
CA ASP A 116 18.44 -7.66 -5.18
C ASP A 116 17.00 -7.10 -5.21
N PRO A 117 16.48 -6.69 -6.39
CA PRO A 117 15.11 -6.20 -6.51
C PRO A 117 14.06 -7.19 -6.00
N THR A 118 14.35 -8.50 -6.02
CA THR A 118 13.47 -9.54 -5.51
C THR A 118 13.31 -9.44 -3.99
N ASP A 119 14.42 -9.34 -3.27
CA ASP A 119 14.42 -9.27 -1.80
C ASP A 119 13.75 -7.96 -1.32
N ILE A 120 13.96 -6.88 -2.07
CA ILE A 120 13.29 -5.58 -1.85
C ILE A 120 11.78 -5.70 -2.06
N LEU A 121 11.36 -6.29 -3.19
CA LEU A 121 9.95 -6.47 -3.51
C LEU A 121 9.25 -7.28 -2.41
N ARG A 122 9.92 -8.31 -1.89
CA ARG A 122 9.38 -9.20 -0.85
C ARG A 122 9.40 -8.60 0.56
N GLY A 123 10.16 -7.52 0.76
CA GLY A 123 10.34 -6.90 2.07
C GLY A 123 11.31 -7.65 2.96
N ASP A 124 12.24 -8.41 2.37
CA ASP A 124 13.25 -9.19 3.09
C ASP A 124 14.48 -8.35 3.46
N GLU A 125 14.71 -7.22 2.78
CA GLU A 125 15.71 -6.24 3.18
C GLU A 125 15.09 -5.07 3.97
N GLU A 126 15.31 -5.05 5.29
CA GLU A 126 14.97 -3.94 6.21
C GLU A 126 15.87 -2.69 6.04
N ALA A 127 16.81 -2.71 5.08
CA ALA A 127 17.90 -1.75 4.95
C ALA A 127 17.48 -0.42 4.32
N PHE A 128 16.32 0.11 4.72
CA PHE A 128 15.85 1.42 4.29
C PHE A 128 15.91 2.44 5.42
N VAL A 129 16.85 3.37 5.29
CA VAL A 129 16.79 4.64 6.00
C VAL A 129 15.94 5.59 5.17
N ASP A 130 14.62 5.39 5.20
CA ASP A 130 13.65 6.27 4.57
C ASP A 130 13.17 7.30 5.59
N GLU A 131 13.95 8.38 5.77
CA GLU A 131 13.63 9.45 6.74
C GLU A 131 12.23 10.05 6.54
N ASP A 132 11.67 9.96 5.32
CA ASP A 132 10.40 10.57 4.93
C ASP A 132 9.27 9.56 4.61
N GLY A 133 9.51 8.25 4.68
CA GLY A 133 8.54 7.19 4.33
C GLY A 133 8.19 7.05 2.83
N LYS A 134 8.77 7.88 1.94
CA LYS A 134 8.40 7.94 0.51
C LYS A 134 8.80 6.70 -0.29
N ALA A 135 9.98 6.13 -0.01
CA ALA A 135 10.46 4.94 -0.70
C ALA A 135 9.65 3.71 -0.26
N SER A 136 9.32 3.64 1.03
CA SER A 136 8.49 2.60 1.63
C SER A 136 7.10 2.57 1.00
N TRP A 137 6.47 3.74 0.86
CA TRP A 137 5.18 3.89 0.19
C TRP A 137 5.23 3.52 -1.30
N ALA A 138 6.29 3.92 -2.01
CA ALA A 138 6.44 3.58 -3.41
C ALA A 138 6.61 2.06 -3.63
N LEU A 139 7.28 1.36 -2.70
CA LEU A 139 7.41 -0.09 -2.72
C LEU A 139 6.08 -0.80 -2.47
N GLN A 140 5.32 -0.36 -1.46
CA GLN A 140 3.97 -0.88 -1.19
C GLN A 140 3.05 -0.74 -2.43
N ARG A 141 3.15 0.39 -3.14
CA ARG A 141 2.47 0.58 -4.43
C ARG A 141 2.95 -0.43 -5.49
N ILE A 142 4.26 -0.62 -5.66
CA ILE A 142 4.81 -1.58 -6.62
C ILE A 142 4.32 -3.00 -6.31
N ARG A 143 4.27 -3.38 -5.02
CA ARG A 143 3.76 -4.69 -4.58
C ARG A 143 2.31 -4.90 -5.00
N ALA A 144 1.44 -3.90 -4.80
CA ALA A 144 0.03 -3.97 -5.21
C ALA A 144 -0.13 -4.11 -6.73
N GLN A 145 0.63 -3.31 -7.50
CA GLN A 145 0.63 -3.39 -8.95
C GLN A 145 1.15 -4.74 -9.46
N THR A 146 2.13 -5.32 -8.78
CA THR A 146 2.69 -6.65 -9.10
C THR A 146 1.68 -7.75 -8.80
N ALA A 147 1.02 -7.70 -7.63
CA ALA A 147 -0.05 -8.63 -7.28
C ALA A 147 -1.19 -8.61 -8.32
N ARG A 148 -1.60 -7.42 -8.75
CA ARG A 148 -2.61 -7.25 -9.82
C ARG A 148 -2.17 -7.91 -11.12
N ARG A 149 -0.93 -7.66 -11.57
CA ARG A 149 -0.40 -8.29 -12.80
C ARG A 149 -0.28 -9.80 -12.69
N ALA A 150 -0.05 -10.32 -11.48
CA ALA A 150 -0.06 -11.75 -11.18
C ALA A 150 -1.48 -12.35 -11.07
N GLY A 151 -2.53 -11.52 -11.14
CA GLY A 151 -3.93 -11.95 -11.15
C GLY A 151 -4.63 -11.90 -9.79
N TYR A 152 -3.96 -11.42 -8.74
CA TYR A 152 -4.55 -11.27 -7.42
C TYR A 152 -5.28 -9.93 -7.28
N THR A 153 -6.27 -9.89 -6.40
CA THR A 153 -7.04 -8.67 -6.10
C THR A 153 -6.30 -7.76 -5.13
N ALA A 154 -5.62 -8.32 -4.13
CA ALA A 154 -4.84 -7.56 -3.17
C ALA A 154 -3.44 -8.14 -2.94
N VAL A 155 -2.52 -7.30 -2.47
CA VAL A 155 -1.33 -7.76 -1.75
C VAL A 155 -1.55 -7.57 -0.26
N LYS A 156 -1.20 -8.58 0.55
CA LYS A 156 -1.10 -8.46 2.00
C LYS A 156 0.31 -7.99 2.37
N ASP A 157 0.39 -6.90 3.12
CA ASP A 157 1.63 -6.26 3.59
C ASP A 157 1.47 -5.82 5.06
N TRP A 158 2.44 -5.07 5.58
CA TRP A 158 2.43 -4.55 6.95
C TRP A 158 2.70 -3.04 7.01
N ASP A 159 2.02 -2.34 7.90
CA ASP A 159 2.26 -0.93 8.26
C ASP A 159 2.04 -0.66 9.77
N GLU A 160 2.02 0.61 10.19
CA GLU A 160 1.81 1.00 11.59
C GLU A 160 0.46 0.56 12.19
N GLN A 161 -0.55 0.27 11.36
CA GLN A 161 -1.86 -0.25 11.76
C GLN A 161 -1.92 -1.79 11.75
N GLY A 162 -0.82 -2.46 11.37
CA GLY A 162 -0.68 -3.90 11.38
C GLY A 162 -0.76 -4.52 9.99
N ASP A 163 -1.50 -5.62 9.86
CA ASP A 163 -1.71 -6.27 8.56
C ASP A 163 -2.61 -5.39 7.68
N VAL A 164 -2.10 -5.00 6.51
CA VAL A 164 -2.84 -4.23 5.51
C VAL A 164 -2.98 -4.99 4.21
N TYR A 165 -4.04 -4.68 3.49
CA TYR A 165 -4.33 -5.17 2.15
C TYR A 165 -4.33 -3.99 1.20
N ILE A 166 -3.53 -4.08 0.14
CA ILE A 166 -3.37 -2.99 -0.83
C ILE A 166 -3.93 -3.46 -2.15
N VAL A 167 -4.91 -2.72 -2.68
CA VAL A 167 -5.62 -3.05 -3.92
C VAL A 167 -5.27 -2.01 -4.97
N ASP A 168 -4.75 -2.44 -6.13
CA ASP A 168 -4.53 -1.59 -7.30
C ASP A 168 -5.79 -1.61 -8.19
N PHE A 169 -6.49 -0.48 -8.27
CA PHE A 169 -7.71 -0.35 -9.07
C PHE A 169 -7.44 -0.22 -10.58
N ALA A 170 -6.19 -0.04 -11.00
CA ALA A 170 -5.86 0.18 -12.40
C ALA A 170 -6.40 -0.95 -13.29
N GLU A 171 -7.10 -0.58 -14.37
CA GLU A 171 -7.73 -1.50 -15.34
C GLU A 171 -8.91 -2.33 -14.80
N ARG A 172 -9.20 -2.25 -13.50
CA ARG A 172 -10.35 -2.89 -12.82
C ARG A 172 -11.28 -1.88 -12.17
N GLU A 173 -11.19 -0.60 -12.54
CA GLU A 173 -11.90 0.48 -11.83
C GLU A 173 -13.42 0.25 -11.86
N ASN A 174 -13.98 -0.14 -13.00
CA ASN A 174 -15.43 -0.36 -13.12
C ASN A 174 -15.92 -1.53 -12.26
N GLU A 175 -15.14 -2.61 -12.20
CA GLU A 175 -15.46 -3.81 -11.44
C GLU A 175 -15.38 -3.53 -9.94
N LEU A 176 -14.25 -2.99 -9.48
CA LEU A 176 -14.01 -2.75 -8.06
C LEU A 176 -14.88 -1.62 -7.52
N ASN A 177 -15.11 -0.55 -8.30
CA ASN A 177 -16.03 0.51 -7.86
C ASN A 177 -17.49 0.06 -7.76
N ALA A 178 -17.89 -1.01 -8.44
CA ALA A 178 -19.23 -1.56 -8.30
C ALA A 178 -19.42 -2.32 -6.97
N GLY A 179 -18.33 -2.72 -6.31
CA GLY A 179 -18.34 -3.42 -5.04
C GLY A 179 -18.31 -2.53 -3.80
N TRP A 180 -18.29 -1.20 -3.95
CA TRP A 180 -18.30 -0.32 -2.78
C TRP A 180 -19.63 -0.39 -2.02
N ARG A 181 -19.54 -0.73 -0.74
CA ARG A 181 -20.64 -0.60 0.23
C ARG A 181 -20.28 0.47 1.25
N TYR A 182 -21.04 1.56 1.24
CA TYR A 182 -20.93 2.60 2.25
C TYR A 182 -21.56 2.12 3.57
N VAL A 183 -20.82 2.22 4.67
CA VAL A 183 -21.26 1.78 6.00
C VAL A 183 -21.84 2.94 6.79
N GLY A 184 -21.13 4.07 6.83
CA GLY A 184 -21.55 5.24 7.58
C GLY A 184 -20.38 6.15 7.90
N ARG A 185 -20.63 7.15 8.75
CA ARG A 185 -19.59 8.07 9.21
C ARG A 185 -18.91 7.51 10.46
N TYR A 186 -17.58 7.58 10.49
CA TYR A 186 -16.78 7.11 11.61
C TYR A 186 -17.18 7.83 12.90
N SER A 187 -17.36 9.16 12.84
CA SER A 187 -17.80 9.98 13.98
C SER A 187 -19.22 9.69 14.49
N GLU A 188 -20.07 9.02 13.71
CA GLU A 188 -21.43 8.66 14.11
C GLU A 188 -21.51 7.24 14.69
N ILE A 189 -20.57 6.37 14.31
CA ILE A 189 -20.55 4.95 14.72
C ILE A 189 -19.62 4.73 15.90
N CYS A 190 -18.40 5.29 15.86
CA CYS A 190 -17.36 5.13 16.88
C CYS A 190 -17.17 6.37 17.77
N GLY A 191 -18.02 7.40 17.63
CA GLY A 191 -17.92 8.69 18.32
C GLY A 191 -18.66 8.78 19.65
#